data_AF-A0A1S8SBS3-F1
#
_entry.id   AF-A0A1S8SBS3-F1
#
_cell.length_a   1.000
_cell.length_b   1.000
_cell.length_c   1.000
_cell.angle_alpha   90.00
_cell.angle_beta   90.00
_cell.angle_gamma   90.00
#
_symmetry.space_group_name_H-M   'P 1'
#
loop_
_entity.id
_entity.type
_entity.pdbx_description
1 polymer ?
#
loop_
_entity_poly.entity_id
_entity_poly.type
_entity_poly.pdbx_seq_one_letter_code
_entity_poly.pdbx_strand_id
1 'polypeptide(L)'
;MSGKSTFLRTIGINLILSYIGAPVCAKKFECSLMQIFTCMRTSDNLENNISSFYAEILRIKRIVEEVQENRKVFFILDELFKGTNSIDRHDGATALIKQLGSDGGSGLISTHDLELCDLEYKYSKIKNYHFKEYYLNDELKFDYKIREGASTTRNAIHLIKLAGIRLK
;
A
#
# COMPACT_ATOMS: atom_id res chain seq x y z
N MET A 1 9.82 3.00 6.42
CA MET A 1 10.20 2.86 7.85
C MET A 1 9.01 2.76 8.80
N SER A 2 7.84 3.33 8.48
CA SER A 2 6.65 3.31 9.35
C SER A 2 5.94 1.96 9.54
N GLY A 3 6.45 0.87 8.95
CA GLY A 3 5.84 -0.47 9.06
C GLY A 3 4.79 -0.82 7.99
N LYS A 4 4.43 0.07 7.07
CA LYS A 4 3.43 -0.19 6.00
C LYS A 4 3.75 -1.43 5.18
N SER A 5 4.92 -1.48 4.53
CA SER A 5 5.32 -2.64 3.71
C SER A 5 5.47 -3.92 4.54
N THR A 6 5.92 -3.82 5.79
CA THR A 6 6.00 -4.98 6.70
C THR A 6 4.60 -5.52 7.01
N PHE A 7 3.63 -4.66 7.26
CA PHE A 7 2.24 -5.04 7.49
C PHE A 7 1.65 -5.71 6.25
N LEU A 8 1.82 -5.11 5.07
CA LEU A 8 1.39 -5.70 3.79
C LEU A 8 1.97 -7.11 3.58
N ARG A 9 3.29 -7.29 3.76
CA ARG A 9 3.94 -8.60 3.68
C ARG A 9 3.43 -9.58 4.71
N THR A 10 3.17 -9.12 5.93
CA THR A 10 2.64 -9.96 7.01
C THR A 10 1.28 -10.55 6.61
N ILE A 11 0.38 -9.74 6.06
CA ILE A 11 -0.92 -10.23 5.57
C ILE A 11 -0.73 -11.21 4.41
N GLY A 12 0.09 -10.85 3.42
CA GLY A 12 0.36 -11.72 2.27
C GLY A 12 0.93 -13.09 2.66
N ILE A 13 1.91 -13.12 3.56
CA ILE A 13 2.53 -14.36 4.05
C ILE A 13 1.49 -15.21 4.80
N ASN A 14 0.66 -14.62 5.67
CA ASN A 14 -0.35 -15.37 6.41
C ASN A 14 -1.44 -15.94 5.49
N LEU A 15 -1.82 -15.24 4.43
CA LEU A 15 -2.73 -15.80 3.41
C LEU A 15 -2.11 -17.04 2.75
N ILE A 16 -0.84 -16.98 2.36
CA ILE A 16 -0.16 -18.13 1.74
C ILE A 16 -0.02 -19.29 2.73
N LEU A 17 0.40 -19.03 3.97
CA LEU A 17 0.48 -20.04 5.02
C LEU A 17 -0.87 -20.73 5.23
N SER A 18 -1.95 -19.95 5.29
CA SER A 18 -3.30 -20.48 5.41
C SER A 18 -3.69 -21.38 4.22
N TYR A 19 -3.31 -21.01 2.99
CA TYR A 19 -3.67 -21.80 1.80
C TYR A 19 -2.92 -23.11 1.67
N ILE A 20 -1.71 -23.19 2.23
CA ILE A 20 -0.93 -24.44 2.27
C ILE A 20 -1.22 -25.29 3.51
N GLY A 21 -2.16 -24.87 4.37
CA GLY A 21 -2.52 -25.57 5.61
C GLY A 21 -1.49 -25.42 6.74
N ALA A 22 -0.58 -24.45 6.65
CA ALA A 22 0.41 -24.17 7.69
C ALA A 22 -0.18 -23.27 8.79
N PRO A 23 0.37 -23.32 10.02
CA PRO A 23 0.03 -22.37 11.06
C PRO A 23 0.30 -20.92 10.62
N VAL A 24 -0.62 -20.03 10.95
CA VAL A 24 -0.51 -18.59 10.71
C VAL A 24 0.02 -17.88 11.97
N CYS A 25 0.68 -16.75 11.77
CA CYS A 25 1.21 -15.88 12.81
C CYS A 25 0.13 -14.89 13.31
N ALA A 26 -0.99 -15.40 13.82
CA ALA A 26 -2.09 -14.59 14.33
C ALA A 26 -2.84 -15.30 15.47
N LYS A 27 -3.51 -14.54 16.36
CA LYS A 27 -4.39 -15.11 17.40
C LYS A 27 -5.64 -15.78 16.80
N LYS A 28 -6.17 -15.20 15.71
CA LYS A 28 -7.28 -15.73 14.89
C LYS A 28 -7.06 -15.23 13.47
N PHE A 29 -7.32 -16.08 12.46
CA PHE A 29 -7.22 -15.72 11.05
C PHE A 29 -8.34 -16.41 10.28
N GLU A 30 -9.05 -15.65 9.45
CA GLU A 30 -10.14 -16.14 8.62
C GLU A 30 -10.05 -15.45 7.26
N CYS A 31 -10.05 -16.25 6.19
CA CYS A 31 -9.93 -15.74 4.83
C CYS A 31 -10.69 -16.65 3.85
N SER A 32 -11.17 -16.07 2.76
CA SER A 32 -11.65 -16.83 1.60
C SER A 32 -10.48 -17.28 0.72
N LEU A 33 -10.68 -18.33 -0.09
CA LEU A 33 -9.75 -18.68 -1.16
C LEU A 33 -9.83 -17.65 -2.29
N MET A 34 -8.69 -17.00 -2.55
CA MET A 34 -8.53 -15.91 -3.52
C MET A 34 -7.17 -16.02 -4.20
N GLN A 35 -7.06 -15.57 -5.45
CA GLN A 35 -5.76 -15.38 -6.11
C GLN A 35 -5.06 -14.15 -5.53
N ILE A 36 -3.82 -14.33 -5.07
CA ILE A 36 -3.05 -13.26 -4.45
C ILE A 36 -2.14 -12.63 -5.48
N PHE A 37 -2.27 -11.32 -5.67
CA PHE A 37 -1.38 -10.54 -6.52
C PHE A 37 -0.62 -9.51 -5.69
N THR A 38 0.62 -9.25 -6.06
CA THR A 38 1.46 -8.30 -5.35
C THR A 38 2.24 -7.43 -6.32
N CYS A 39 2.21 -6.13 -6.09
CA CYS A 39 3.13 -5.16 -6.66
C CYS A 39 3.92 -4.53 -5.52
N MET A 40 4.70 -5.38 -4.83
CA MET A 40 5.69 -4.95 -3.84
C MET A 40 7.06 -4.92 -4.50
N ARG A 41 7.87 -3.92 -4.14
CA ARG A 41 9.21 -3.77 -4.68
C ARG A 41 10.07 -4.96 -4.25
N THR A 42 10.50 -5.77 -5.20
CA THR A 42 11.70 -6.60 -5.10
C THR A 42 12.88 -5.72 -5.45
N SER A 43 13.99 -5.84 -4.73
CA SER A 43 15.24 -5.13 -4.99
C SER A 43 15.56 -5.08 -6.49
N ASP A 44 16.06 -3.93 -6.94
CA ASP A 44 16.25 -3.59 -8.35
C ASP A 44 17.01 -4.71 -9.10
N ASN A 45 16.30 -5.48 -9.93
CA ASN A 45 16.94 -6.31 -10.95
C ASN A 45 17.12 -5.42 -12.19
N LEU A 46 18.35 -4.96 -12.40
CA LEU A 46 18.81 -4.27 -13.61
C LEU A 46 18.80 -5.18 -14.86
N GLU A 47 18.37 -6.43 -14.74
CA GLU A 47 18.56 -7.50 -15.74
C GLU A 47 17.45 -7.61 -16.80
N ASN A 48 16.58 -6.62 -16.96
CA ASN A 48 15.71 -6.57 -18.13
C ASN A 48 15.70 -5.15 -18.68
N ASN A 49 15.80 -4.99 -20.01
CA ASN A 49 15.70 -3.72 -20.75
C ASN A 49 14.31 -3.04 -20.64
N ILE A 50 13.56 -3.33 -19.59
CA ILE A 50 12.24 -2.81 -19.27
C ILE A 50 12.37 -1.94 -18.02
N SER A 51 11.91 -0.69 -18.10
CA SER A 51 11.90 0.18 -16.91
C SER A 51 11.06 -0.45 -15.80
N SER A 52 11.51 -0.33 -14.55
CA SER A 52 10.78 -0.84 -13.37
C SER A 52 9.32 -0.34 -13.32
N PHE A 53 9.08 0.85 -13.87
CA PHE A 53 7.75 1.43 -14.03
C PHE A 53 6.90 0.66 -15.05
N TYR A 54 7.42 0.33 -16.23
CA TYR A 54 6.66 -0.46 -17.20
C TYR A 54 6.37 -1.88 -16.69
N ALA A 55 7.33 -2.49 -15.96
CA ALA A 55 7.09 -3.78 -15.30
C ALA A 55 6.02 -3.70 -14.20
N GLU A 56 5.93 -2.59 -13.46
CA GLU A 56 4.81 -2.29 -12.55
C GLU A 56 3.48 -2.20 -13.32
N ILE A 57 3.43 -1.46 -14.43
CA ILE A 57 2.23 -1.34 -15.27
C ILE A 57 1.75 -2.70 -15.78
N LEU A 58 2.64 -3.57 -16.26
CA LEU A 58 2.27 -4.91 -16.73
C LEU A 58 1.72 -5.80 -15.62
N ARG A 59 2.25 -5.69 -14.39
CA ARG A 59 1.71 -6.41 -13.23
C ARG A 59 0.32 -5.91 -12.85
N ILE A 60 0.12 -4.60 -12.85
CA ILE A 60 -1.18 -3.98 -12.57
C ILE A 60 -2.21 -4.37 -13.62
N LYS A 61 -1.83 -4.35 -14.90
CA LYS A 61 -2.69 -4.81 -16.00
C LYS A 61 -3.23 -6.21 -15.75
N ARG A 62 -2.36 -7.15 -15.36
CA ARG A 62 -2.78 -8.52 -15.05
C ARG A 62 -3.79 -8.58 -13.90
N ILE A 63 -3.60 -7.77 -12.85
CA ILE A 63 -4.56 -7.71 -11.73
C ILE A 63 -5.93 -7.25 -12.23
N VAL A 64 -5.96 -6.20 -13.06
CA VAL A 64 -7.19 -5.67 -13.64
C VAL A 64 -7.90 -6.74 -14.49
N GLU A 65 -7.18 -7.43 -15.37
CA GLU A 65 -7.73 -8.49 -16.21
C GLU A 65 -8.38 -9.62 -15.38
N GLU A 66 -7.70 -10.09 -14.33
CA GLU A 66 -8.21 -11.20 -13.50
C GLU A 66 -9.46 -10.78 -12.70
N VAL A 67 -9.51 -9.53 -12.23
CA VAL A 67 -10.70 -8.97 -11.57
C VAL A 67 -11.85 -8.85 -12.57
N GLN A 68 -11.61 -8.38 -13.79
CA GLN A 68 -12.63 -8.25 -14.84
C GLN A 68 -13.19 -9.59 -15.31
N GLU A 69 -12.40 -10.67 -15.22
CA GLU A 69 -12.87 -12.04 -15.42
C GLU A 69 -13.73 -12.59 -14.25
N ASN A 70 -14.15 -11.74 -13.30
CA ASN A 70 -14.88 -12.10 -12.08
C ASN A 70 -14.13 -13.10 -11.18
N ARG A 71 -12.80 -13.15 -11.23
CA ARG A 71 -12.03 -13.97 -10.29
C ARG A 71 -11.95 -13.31 -8.93
N LYS A 72 -11.90 -14.14 -7.88
CA LYS A 72 -11.69 -13.67 -6.52
C LYS A 72 -10.23 -13.28 -6.34
N VAL A 73 -9.92 -12.00 -6.43
CA VAL A 73 -8.57 -11.45 -6.34
C VAL A 73 -8.36 -10.72 -5.00
N PHE A 74 -7.22 -11.00 -4.37
CA PHE A 74 -6.67 -10.20 -3.27
C PHE A 74 -5.36 -9.54 -3.70
N PHE A 75 -5.35 -8.22 -3.91
CA PHE A 75 -4.15 -7.48 -4.33
C PHE A 75 -3.42 -6.80 -3.16
N ILE A 76 -2.10 -6.74 -3.24
CA ILE A 76 -1.24 -6.03 -2.29
C ILE A 76 -0.32 -5.09 -3.09
N LEU A 77 -0.56 -3.79 -3.00
CA LEU A 77 0.15 -2.78 -3.79
C LEU A 77 0.93 -1.86 -2.86
N ASP A 78 2.24 -1.71 -3.09
CA ASP A 78 3.11 -0.94 -2.20
C ASP A 78 3.67 0.29 -2.93
N GLU A 79 3.09 1.46 -2.64
CA GLU A 79 3.47 2.75 -3.18
C GLU A 79 3.50 2.78 -4.72
N LEU A 80 2.30 2.74 -5.32
CA LEU A 80 2.07 2.72 -6.76
C LEU A 80 2.71 3.90 -7.51
N PHE A 81 3.14 3.64 -8.74
CA PHE A 81 3.55 4.62 -9.76
C PHE A 81 4.65 5.59 -9.29
N LYS A 82 5.57 5.11 -8.46
CA LYS A 82 6.73 5.87 -7.97
C LYS A 82 7.62 6.46 -9.08
N GLY A 83 7.60 5.87 -10.27
CA GLY A 83 8.44 6.23 -11.41
C GLY A 83 7.96 7.42 -12.23
N THR A 84 6.82 8.04 -11.89
CA THR A 84 6.29 9.22 -12.59
C THR A 84 6.14 10.43 -11.65
N ASN A 85 5.78 11.58 -12.23
CA ASN A 85 5.52 12.82 -11.49
C ASN A 85 4.31 12.68 -10.53
N SER A 86 4.21 13.58 -9.56
CA SER A 86 3.21 13.47 -8.48
C SER A 86 1.77 13.51 -8.96
N ILE A 87 1.47 14.27 -10.02
CA ILE A 87 0.11 14.43 -10.56
C ILE A 87 -0.31 13.14 -11.26
N ASP A 88 0.50 12.65 -12.21
CA ASP A 88 0.21 11.39 -12.92
C ASP A 88 0.10 10.19 -11.97
N ARG A 89 0.91 10.20 -10.90
CA ARG A 89 0.85 9.19 -9.84
C ARG A 89 -0.48 9.23 -9.10
N HIS A 90 -0.92 10.41 -8.67
CA HIS A 90 -2.18 10.59 -7.95
C HIS A 90 -3.37 10.17 -8.82
N ASP A 91 -3.43 10.69 -10.05
CA ASP A 91 -4.52 10.42 -10.98
C ASP A 91 -4.58 8.95 -11.38
N GLY A 92 -3.41 8.37 -11.71
CA GLY A 92 -3.29 6.96 -12.05
C GLY A 92 -3.70 6.05 -10.89
N ALA A 93 -3.23 6.33 -9.66
CA ALA A 93 -3.58 5.56 -8.48
C ALA A 93 -5.08 5.66 -8.17
N THR A 94 -5.65 6.86 -8.25
CA THR A 94 -7.07 7.11 -8.06
C THR A 94 -7.92 6.32 -9.06
N ALA A 95 -7.55 6.36 -10.35
CA ALA A 95 -8.25 5.62 -11.39
C ALA A 95 -8.20 4.10 -11.16
N LEU A 96 -7.02 3.57 -10.83
CA LEU A 96 -6.82 2.14 -10.57
C LEU A 96 -7.64 1.66 -9.36
N ILE A 97 -7.59 2.39 -8.24
CA ILE A 97 -8.30 2.03 -7.02
C ILE A 97 -9.81 1.97 -7.27
N LYS A 98 -10.32 2.97 -7.98
CA LYS A 98 -11.73 3.02 -8.36
C LYS A 98 -12.13 1.81 -9.20
N GLN A 99 -11.35 1.49 -10.23
CA GLN A 99 -11.61 0.39 -11.14
C GLN A 99 -11.56 -0.97 -10.41
N LEU A 100 -10.52 -1.23 -9.63
CA LEU A 100 -10.41 -2.48 -8.88
C LEU A 100 -11.56 -2.63 -7.87
N GLY A 101 -11.96 -1.54 -7.21
CA GLY A 101 -13.08 -1.55 -6.26
C GLY A 101 -14.46 -1.70 -6.91
N SER A 102 -14.67 -1.17 -8.13
CA SER A 102 -15.91 -1.35 -8.89
C SER A 102 -16.04 -2.77 -9.42
N ASP A 103 -14.92 -3.35 -9.88
CA ASP A 103 -14.90 -4.64 -10.57
C ASP A 103 -14.84 -5.81 -9.56
N GLY A 104 -14.92 -5.55 -8.25
CA GLY A 104 -15.04 -6.56 -7.20
C GLY A 104 -13.72 -7.04 -6.59
N GLY A 105 -12.60 -6.43 -6.95
CA GLY A 105 -11.31 -6.68 -6.34
C GLY A 105 -11.27 -6.28 -4.87
N SER A 106 -10.54 -7.04 -4.06
CA SER A 106 -10.25 -6.71 -2.66
C SER A 106 -8.75 -6.60 -2.47
N GLY A 107 -8.28 -5.74 -1.57
CA GLY A 107 -6.84 -5.64 -1.36
C GLY A 107 -6.40 -4.53 -0.45
N LEU A 108 -5.08 -4.39 -0.36
CA LEU A 108 -4.39 -3.42 0.48
C LEU A 108 -3.45 -2.58 -0.37
N ILE A 109 -3.42 -1.28 -0.09
CA ILE A 109 -2.58 -0.32 -0.79
C ILE A 109 -1.86 0.54 0.24
N SER A 110 -0.54 0.65 0.12
CA SER A 110 0.22 1.66 0.85
C SER A 110 0.46 2.88 -0.03
N THR A 111 0.44 4.06 0.57
CA THR A 111 0.75 5.32 -0.11
C THR A 111 1.41 6.31 0.85
N HIS A 112 2.10 7.30 0.26
CA HIS A 112 2.54 8.53 0.92
C HIS A 112 1.72 9.75 0.47
N ASP A 113 0.84 9.56 -0.51
CA ASP A 113 -0.07 10.56 -1.01
C ASP A 113 -1.30 10.65 -0.08
N LEU A 114 -1.39 11.75 0.66
CA LEU A 114 -2.50 12.01 1.59
C LEU A 114 -3.78 12.40 0.85
N GLU A 115 -3.69 12.94 -0.37
CA GLU A 115 -4.86 13.31 -1.17
C GLU A 115 -5.61 12.04 -1.62
N LEU A 116 -4.89 10.93 -1.80
CA LEU A 116 -5.48 9.63 -2.09
C LEU A 116 -6.38 9.11 -0.95
N CYS A 117 -6.17 9.57 0.28
CA CYS A 117 -7.02 9.21 1.42
C CYS A 117 -8.43 9.80 1.29
N ASP A 118 -8.63 10.87 0.52
CA ASP A 118 -9.95 11.48 0.34
C ASP A 118 -10.94 10.57 -0.42
N LEU A 119 -10.43 9.49 -1.04
CA LEU A 119 -11.26 8.49 -1.70
C LEU A 119 -12.19 7.75 -0.74
N GLU A 120 -11.84 7.62 0.55
CA GLU A 120 -12.72 7.02 1.57
C GLU A 120 -14.04 7.79 1.71
N TYR A 121 -14.02 9.12 1.58
CA TYR A 121 -15.23 9.95 1.65
C TYR A 121 -16.12 9.81 0.41
N LYS A 122 -15.55 9.37 -0.72
CA LYS A 122 -16.25 9.23 -2.01
C LYS A 122 -16.74 7.80 -2.25
N TYR A 123 -16.06 6.79 -1.69
CA TYR A 123 -16.32 5.38 -1.97
C TYR A 123 -16.40 4.58 -0.68
N SER A 124 -17.58 4.05 -0.35
CA SER A 124 -17.86 3.33 0.90
C SER A 124 -17.05 2.06 1.12
N LYS A 125 -16.52 1.46 0.04
CA LYS A 125 -15.66 0.27 0.07
C LYS A 125 -14.19 0.57 0.37
N ILE A 126 -13.80 1.85 0.38
CA ILE A 126 -12.43 2.27 0.68
C ILE A 126 -12.37 2.66 2.14
N LYS A 127 -11.33 2.19 2.84
CA LYS A 127 -11.08 2.49 4.25
C LYS A 127 -9.63 2.88 4.46
N ASN A 128 -9.41 3.98 5.17
CA ASN A 128 -8.07 4.45 5.48
C ASN A 128 -7.56 3.87 6.78
N TYR A 129 -6.26 3.57 6.80
CA TYR A 129 -5.54 3.21 8.00
C TYR A 129 -4.16 3.83 7.99
N HIS A 130 -3.61 4.11 9.17
CA HIS A 130 -2.26 4.65 9.31
C HIS A 130 -1.49 4.01 10.47
N PHE A 131 -0.18 4.14 10.39
CA PHE A 131 0.74 3.92 11.50
C PHE A 131 1.15 5.27 12.06
N LYS A 132 1.22 5.36 13.39
CA LYS A 132 1.60 6.60 14.07
C LYS A 132 3.10 6.62 14.36
N GLU A 133 3.68 7.80 14.21
CA GLU A 133 5.03 8.12 14.65
C GLU A 133 4.99 9.17 15.76
N TYR A 134 6.01 9.18 16.59
CA TYR A 134 6.17 10.08 17.73
C TYR A 134 7.65 10.38 17.96
N TYR A 135 7.93 11.48 18.65
CA TYR A 135 9.28 11.85 19.03
C TYR A 135 9.54 11.46 20.48
N LEU A 136 10.72 10.89 20.71
CA LEU A 136 11.25 10.61 22.04
C LEU A 136 12.73 10.99 22.04
N ASN A 137 13.12 11.96 22.87
CA ASN A 137 14.48 12.48 22.94
C ASN A 137 15.02 12.94 21.57
N ASP A 138 14.23 13.72 20.82
CA ASP A 138 14.52 14.20 19.45
C ASP A 138 14.73 13.09 18.39
N GLU A 139 14.48 11.82 18.73
CA GLU A 139 14.47 10.71 17.79
C GLU A 139 13.06 10.36 17.32
N LEU A 140 12.90 10.20 16.01
CA LEU A 140 11.67 9.70 15.40
C LEU A 140 11.49 8.20 15.72
N LYS A 141 10.37 7.86 16.36
CA LYS A 141 9.97 6.50 16.71
C LYS A 141 8.61 6.15 16.09
N PHE A 142 8.37 4.86 15.93
CA PHE A 142 7.10 4.30 15.46
C PHE A 142 6.59 3.31 16.50
N ASP A 143 5.28 3.31 16.77
CA ASP A 143 4.69 2.33 17.69
C ASP A 143 4.22 1.05 17.00
N TYR A 144 4.30 1.03 15.67
CA TYR A 144 3.91 -0.09 14.80
C TYR A 144 2.47 -0.58 15.00
N LYS A 145 1.58 0.29 15.49
CA LYS A 145 0.15 0.00 15.63
C LYS A 145 -0.64 0.63 14.50
N ILE A 146 -1.42 -0.20 13.80
CA ILE A 146 -2.38 0.26 12.80
C ILE A 146 -3.59 0.92 13.48
N ARG A 147 -4.08 2.01 12.90
CA ARG A 147 -5.22 2.79 13.38
C ARG A 147 -6.09 3.18 12.20
N GLU A 148 -7.39 3.31 12.43
CA GLU A 148 -8.33 3.78 11.42
C GLU A 148 -8.10 5.27 11.10
N GLY A 149 -8.42 5.65 9.86
CA GLY A 149 -8.31 6.99 9.32
C GLY A 149 -6.95 7.31 8.70
N ALA A 150 -6.90 8.45 8.02
CA ALA A 150 -5.67 9.00 7.43
C ALA A 150 -4.69 9.50 8.51
N SER A 151 -3.40 9.54 8.18
CA SER A 151 -2.39 10.12 9.08
C SER A 151 -2.60 11.63 9.21
N THR A 152 -2.72 12.12 10.44
CA THR A 152 -2.89 13.57 10.73
C THR A 152 -1.57 14.28 10.99
N THR A 153 -0.47 13.54 11.05
CA THR A 153 0.83 14.03 11.50
C THR A 153 1.67 14.62 10.36
N ARG A 154 2.07 15.90 10.47
CA ARG A 154 2.94 16.62 9.50
C ARG A 154 4.42 16.59 9.92
N ASN A 155 5.02 15.41 9.99
CA ASN A 155 6.36 15.26 10.57
C ASN A 155 7.51 15.75 9.70
N ALA A 156 7.31 15.90 8.38
CA ALA A 156 8.31 16.49 7.50
C ALA A 156 8.74 17.88 7.98
N ILE A 157 7.80 18.71 8.44
CA ILE A 157 8.06 20.04 9.00
C ILE A 157 8.92 19.96 10.27
N HIS A 158 8.66 18.96 11.11
CA HIS A 158 9.42 18.76 12.35
C HIS A 158 10.85 18.25 12.06
N LEU A 159 11.01 17.30 11.12
CA LEU A 159 12.32 16.83 10.66
C LEU A 159 13.14 17.97 10.03
N ILE A 160 12.51 18.83 9.24
CA ILE A 160 13.14 20.01 8.66
C ILE A 160 13.67 20.95 9.76
N LYS A 161 12.88 21.16 10.83
CA LYS A 161 13.32 21.96 11.98
C LYS A 161 14.46 21.31 12.77
N LEU A 162 14.39 20.00 13.02
CA LEU A 162 15.48 19.24 13.69
C LEU A 162 16.77 19.24 12.87
N ALA A 163 16.67 19.22 11.53
CA ALA A 163 17.81 19.38 10.62
C ALA A 163 18.38 20.82 10.59
N GLY A 164 17.88 21.73 11.43
CA GLY A 164 18.33 23.11 11.53
C GLY A 164 17.80 24.03 10.42
N ILE A 165 16.86 23.57 9.60
CA ILE A 165 16.29 24.35 8.50
C ILE A 165 15.12 25.17 9.03
N ARG A 166 15.21 26.50 8.89
CA ARG A 166 14.16 27.43 9.29
C ARG A 166 13.11 27.54 8.17
N LEU A 167 11.89 27.12 8.47
CA LEU A 167 10.73 27.36 7.61
C LEU A 167 10.27 28.81 7.80
N LYS A 168 10.17 29.57 6.71
CA LYS A 168 9.62 30.93 6.69
C LYS A 168 8.11 30.92 6.87
#